data_AF-A0A7S1WM64-F1
#
_entry.id   AF-A0A7S1WM64-F1
#
_cell.length_a   1.000
_cell.length_b   1.000
_cell.length_c   1.000
_cell.angle_alpha   90.00
_cell.angle_beta   90.00
_cell.angle_gamma   90.00
#
_symmetry.space_group_name_H-M   'P 1'
#
loop_
_entity.id
_entity.type
_entity.pdbx_description
1 polymer ?
#
loop_
_entity_poly.entity_id
_entity_poly.type
_entity_poly.pdbx_seq_one_letter_code
_entity_poly.pdbx_strand_id
1 'polypeptide(L)'
;VMWCFIGPTAAPYSISLGMGPALATLNNVAGPTTGFFTGPIVGAWSDNLTSRWGRRRPVIVLGLVSTWAAGLLFSASRQLFAESRAARIAFAVPLYCILGVTINILQTPHRALVSDL
;
A
#
# COMPACT_ATOMS: atom_id res chain seq x y z
N VAL A 1 10.12 6.12 -5.26
CA VAL A 1 9.57 6.28 -6.61
C VAL A 1 8.05 6.06 -6.67
N MET A 2 7.49 4.99 -6.08
CA MET A 2 6.03 4.74 -6.09
C MET A 2 5.18 5.85 -5.43
N TRP A 3 5.66 6.45 -4.34
CA TRP A 3 4.95 7.56 -3.67
C TRP A 3 4.78 8.81 -4.54
N CYS A 4 5.64 9.02 -5.55
CA CYS A 4 5.51 10.14 -6.48
C CYS A 4 4.29 9.99 -7.39
N PHE A 5 3.84 8.76 -7.65
CA PHE A 5 2.64 8.50 -8.44
C PHE A 5 1.38 8.51 -7.56
N ILE A 6 1.46 7.95 -6.35
CA ILE A 6 0.31 7.80 -5.46
C ILE A 6 -0.02 9.09 -4.72
N GLY A 7 0.97 9.86 -4.25
CA GLY A 7 0.73 11.10 -3.51
C GLY A 7 -0.17 12.09 -4.27
N PRO A 8 0.14 12.44 -5.53
CA PRO A 8 -0.68 13.36 -6.31
C PRO A 8 -2.04 12.78 -6.73
N THR A 9 -2.16 11.46 -6.87
CA THR A 9 -3.37 10.80 -7.39
C THR A 9 -4.32 10.33 -6.29
N ALA A 10 -3.83 10.10 -5.07
CA ALA A 10 -4.62 9.57 -3.96
C ALA A 10 -5.69 10.54 -3.48
N ALA A 11 -5.36 11.82 -3.35
CA ALA A 11 -6.32 12.85 -2.95
C ALA A 11 -7.46 13.03 -3.97
N PRO A 12 -7.21 13.27 -5.28
CA PRO A 12 -8.30 13.40 -6.25
C PRO A 12 -9.09 12.10 -6.42
N TYR A 13 -8.44 10.93 -6.31
CA TYR A 13 -9.15 9.66 -6.37
C TYR A 13 -10.09 9.44 -5.17
N SER A 14 -9.66 9.81 -3.96
CA SER A 14 -10.50 9.73 -2.76
C SER A 14 -11.71 10.67 -2.84
N ILE A 15 -11.53 11.87 -3.41
CA ILE A 15 -12.63 12.80 -3.68
C ILE A 15 -13.57 12.23 -4.74
N SER A 16 -13.05 11.57 -5.78
CA SER A 16 -13.86 10.91 -6.82
C SER A 16 -14.68 9.72 -6.30
N LEU A 17 -14.24 9.08 -5.21
CA LEU A 17 -14.98 8.06 -4.48
C LEU A 17 -16.11 8.64 -3.61
N GLY A 18 -16.21 9.97 -3.52
CA GLY A 18 -17.18 10.67 -2.69
C GLY A 18 -16.73 10.84 -1.24
N MET A 19 -15.43 10.78 -0.92
CA MET A 19 -14.96 11.18 0.40
C MET A 19 -14.95 12.71 0.51
N GLY A 20 -15.34 13.24 1.68
CA GLY A 20 -15.19 14.66 1.97
C GLY A 20 -13.70 15.07 2.02
N PRO A 21 -13.37 16.36 1.77
CA PRO A 21 -11.98 16.82 1.72
C PRO A 21 -11.18 16.46 2.99
N ALA A 22 -11.80 16.58 4.16
CA ALA A 22 -11.19 16.24 5.45
C ALA A 22 -10.88 14.73 5.60
N LEU A 23 -11.76 13.85 5.09
CA LEU A 23 -11.53 12.40 5.12
C LEU A 23 -10.43 11.99 4.14
N ALA A 24 -10.34 12.66 2.99
CA ALA A 24 -9.29 12.41 2.00
C ALA A 24 -7.89 12.80 2.52
N THR A 25 -7.78 13.90 3.28
CA THR A 25 -6.53 14.27 3.95
C THR A 25 -6.19 13.33 5.09
N LEU A 26 -7.15 12.95 5.93
CA LEU A 26 -6.93 11.95 6.98
C LEU A 26 -6.45 10.60 6.42
N ASN A 27 -7.05 10.15 5.32
CA ASN A 27 -6.62 8.94 4.62
C ASN A 27 -5.20 9.08 4.06
N ASN A 28 -4.81 10.27 3.56
CA ASN A 28 -3.44 10.52 3.12
C ASN A 28 -2.42 10.47 4.26
N VAL A 29 -2.77 10.92 5.46
CA VAL A 29 -1.92 10.81 6.67
C VAL A 29 -1.65 9.34 7.03
N ALA A 30 -2.54 8.42 6.66
CA ALA A 30 -2.26 6.99 6.83
C ALA A 30 -1.01 6.54 6.05
N GLY A 31 -0.58 7.25 5.00
CA GLY A 31 0.65 6.96 4.26
C GLY A 31 1.92 7.00 5.11
N PRO A 32 2.28 8.14 5.74
CA PRO A 32 3.41 8.20 6.67
C PRO A 32 3.23 7.32 7.91
N THR A 33 2.00 7.20 8.45
CA THR A 33 1.73 6.31 9.59
C THR A 33 2.04 4.85 9.26
N THR A 34 1.59 4.36 8.10
CA THR A 34 1.88 2.99 7.66
C THR A 34 3.37 2.77 7.38
N GLY A 35 4.07 3.79 6.86
CA GLY A 35 5.53 3.76 6.69
C GLY A 35 6.29 3.59 8.01
N PHE A 36 5.83 4.26 9.08
CA PHE A 36 6.45 4.16 10.40
C PHE A 36 6.39 2.73 10.98
N PHE A 37 5.24 2.06 10.85
CA PHE A 37 5.06 0.70 11.37
C PHE A 37 5.68 -0.39 10.50
N THR A 38 5.68 -0.21 9.18
CA THR A 38 6.17 -1.25 8.26
C THR A 38 7.67 -1.43 8.28
N GLY A 39 8.45 -0.37 8.51
CA GLY A 39 9.90 -0.45 8.66
C GLY A 39 10.37 -1.55 9.63
N PRO A 40 9.99 -1.49 10.93
CA PRO A 40 10.42 -2.49 11.92
C PRO A 40 9.84 -3.89 11.67
N ILE A 41 8.57 -3.99 11.24
CA ILE A 41 7.91 -5.27 10.98
C ILE A 41 8.61 -6.02 9.84
N VAL A 42 8.89 -5.32 8.73
CA VAL A 42 9.55 -5.90 7.57
C VAL A 42 11.01 -6.21 7.85
N GLY A 43 11.70 -5.37 8.61
CA GLY A 43 13.06 -5.64 9.08
C GLY A 43 13.12 -6.98 9.84
N ALA A 44 12.26 -7.14 10.85
CA ALA A 44 12.20 -8.37 11.65
C ALA A 44 11.76 -9.61 10.86
N TRP A 45 10.82 -9.46 9.91
CA TRP A 45 10.38 -10.56 9.05
C TRP A 45 11.44 -10.95 8.01
N SER A 46 12.12 -9.97 7.42
CA SER A 46 13.17 -10.21 6.43
C SER A 46 14.37 -10.93 7.03
N ASP A 47 14.67 -10.70 8.32
CA ASP A 47 15.79 -11.36 8.99
C ASP A 47 15.56 -12.86 9.23
N ASN A 48 14.30 -13.28 9.38
CA ASN A 48 13.89 -14.66 9.66
C ASN A 48 13.62 -15.51 8.40
N LEU A 49 13.59 -14.93 7.20
CA LEU A 49 13.29 -15.67 5.96
C LEU A 49 14.56 -16.34 5.38
N THR A 50 14.75 -17.61 5.71
CA THR A 50 15.78 -18.50 5.13
C THR A 50 15.24 -19.24 3.90
N SER A 51 14.97 -18.52 2.79
CA SER A 51 14.53 -19.14 1.54
C SER A 51 15.69 -19.50 0.60
N ARG A 52 15.52 -20.58 -0.17
CA ARG A 52 16.47 -21.10 -1.19
C ARG A 52 16.77 -20.12 -2.33
N TRP A 53 15.96 -19.07 -2.52
CA TRP A 53 16.16 -18.03 -3.54
C TRP A 53 16.86 -16.77 -3.02
N GLY A 54 17.43 -16.82 -1.81
CA GLY A 54 18.10 -15.70 -1.15
C GLY A 54 17.15 -14.94 -0.22
N ARG A 55 17.72 -14.37 0.85
CA ARG A 55 17.01 -13.76 2.00
C ARG A 55 16.02 -12.63 1.63
N ARG A 56 16.23 -11.95 0.50
CA ARG A 56 15.53 -10.70 0.14
C ARG A 56 14.50 -10.84 -1.00
N ARG A 57 14.65 -11.83 -1.88
CA ARG A 57 13.80 -12.03 -3.08
C ARG A 57 12.35 -12.49 -2.79
N PRO A 58 12.07 -13.42 -1.86
CA PRO A 58 10.69 -13.84 -1.61
C PRO A 58 9.83 -12.74 -0.97
N VAL A 59 10.43 -11.86 -0.15
CA VAL A 59 9.74 -10.70 0.44
C VAL A 59 9.30 -9.72 -0.65
N ILE A 60 10.17 -9.46 -1.64
CA ILE A 60 9.84 -8.60 -2.78
C ILE A 60 8.66 -9.17 -3.57
N VAL A 61 8.66 -10.47 -3.87
CA VAL A 61 7.60 -11.12 -4.65
C VAL A 61 6.27 -11.12 -3.88
N LEU A 62 6.28 -11.45 -2.59
CA LEU A 62 5.10 -11.38 -1.73
C LEU A 62 4.54 -9.95 -1.63
N GLY A 63 5.42 -8.95 -1.50
CA GLY A 63 5.04 -7.54 -1.52
C GLY A 63 4.41 -7.14 -2.86
N LEU A 64 5.01 -7.53 -3.99
CA LEU A 64 4.47 -7.29 -5.33
C LEU A 64 3.07 -7.86 -5.51
N VAL A 65 2.87 -9.13 -5.14
CA VAL A 65 1.57 -9.80 -5.26
C VAL A 65 0.53 -9.14 -4.36
N SER A 66 0.88 -8.81 -3.13
CA SER A 66 -0.03 -8.14 -2.20
C SER A 66 -0.39 -6.72 -2.67
N THR A 67 0.55 -5.94 -3.21
CA THR A 67 0.28 -4.60 -3.75
C THR A 67 -0.62 -4.67 -4.98
N TRP A 68 -0.36 -5.63 -5.87
CA TRP A 68 -1.22 -5.86 -7.04
C TRP A 68 -2.65 -6.23 -6.62
N ALA A 69 -2.80 -7.18 -5.71
CA ALA A 69 -4.11 -7.59 -5.21
C ALA A 69 -4.85 -6.42 -4.54
N ALA A 70 -4.18 -5.69 -3.63
CA ALA A 70 -4.77 -4.55 -2.93
C ALA A 70 -5.15 -3.41 -3.88
N GLY A 71 -4.31 -3.12 -4.89
CA GLY A 71 -4.59 -2.10 -5.90
C GLY A 71 -5.79 -2.45 -6.78
N LEU A 72 -5.87 -3.71 -7.23
CA LEU A 72 -7.02 -4.21 -7.99
C LEU A 72 -8.30 -4.15 -7.16
N LEU A 73 -8.27 -4.59 -5.90
CA LEU A 73 -9.40 -4.52 -4.98
C LEU A 73 -9.84 -3.06 -4.71
N PHE A 74 -8.90 -2.13 -4.58
CA PHE A 74 -9.18 -0.71 -4.38
C PHE A 74 -9.81 -0.07 -5.62
N SER A 75 -9.37 -0.44 -6.82
CA SER A 75 -10.00 -0.03 -8.07
C SER A 75 -11.39 -0.65 -8.25
N ALA A 76 -11.55 -1.92 -7.87
CA ALA A 76 -12.81 -2.66 -7.95
C ALA A 76 -13.85 -2.17 -6.93
N SER A 77 -13.46 -1.52 -5.83
CA SER A 77 -14.40 -1.03 -4.80
C SER A 77 -15.45 -0.08 -5.38
N ARG A 78 -15.08 0.70 -6.41
CA ARG A 78 -15.99 1.61 -7.11
C ARG A 78 -17.10 0.88 -7.87
N GLN A 79 -16.76 -0.28 -8.46
CA GLN A 79 -17.66 -1.13 -9.24
C GLN A 79 -18.50 -2.05 -8.33
N LEU A 80 -17.89 -2.62 -7.29
CA LEU A 80 -18.53 -3.56 -6.38
C LEU A 80 -19.62 -2.93 -5.51
N PHE A 81 -19.43 -1.71 -5.04
CA PHE A 81 -20.37 -1.04 -4.13
C PHE A 81 -21.13 0.09 -4.82
N ALA A 82 -21.68 -0.17 -6.01
CA ALA A 82 -22.23 0.87 -6.87
C ALA A 82 -23.35 1.72 -6.22
N GLU A 83 -24.13 1.07 -5.37
CA GLU A 83 -25.36 1.61 -4.78
C GLU A 83 -25.13 2.37 -3.45
N SER A 84 -24.08 2.05 -2.70
CA SER A 84 -23.87 2.59 -1.34
C SER A 84 -22.55 3.36 -1.23
N ARG A 85 -22.65 4.69 -1.11
CA ARG A 85 -21.50 5.58 -0.87
C ARG A 85 -20.79 5.26 0.44
N ALA A 86 -21.53 4.95 1.50
CA ALA A 86 -20.96 4.58 2.79
C ALA A 86 -20.16 3.27 2.71
N ALA A 87 -20.70 2.25 2.04
CA ALA A 87 -20.00 0.98 1.87
C ALA A 87 -18.73 1.11 1.01
N ARG A 88 -18.79 1.90 -0.07
CA ARG A 88 -17.60 2.21 -0.90
C ARG A 88 -16.47 2.82 -0.06
N ILE A 89 -16.77 3.83 0.73
CA ILE A 89 -15.78 4.53 1.54
C ILE A 89 -15.23 3.61 2.64
N ALA A 90 -16.12 2.88 3.35
CA ALA A 90 -15.73 1.94 4.39
C ALA A 90 -14.82 0.81 3.87
N PHE A 91 -15.00 0.38 2.63
CA PHE A 91 -14.15 -0.63 1.99
C PHE A 91 -12.83 -0.03 1.44
N ALA A 92 -12.89 1.18 0.89
CA ALA A 92 -11.74 1.84 0.25
C ALA A 92 -10.66 2.31 1.25
N VAL A 93 -11.06 2.83 2.42
CA VAL A 93 -10.13 3.34 3.45
C VAL A 93 -9.14 2.26 3.95
N PRO A 94 -9.58 1.07 4.43
CA PRO A 94 -8.65 0.04 4.89
C PRO A 94 -7.79 -0.53 3.75
N LEU A 95 -8.34 -0.64 2.53
CA LEU A 95 -7.56 -1.07 1.36
C LEU A 95 -6.45 -0.08 1.01
N TYR A 96 -6.71 1.22 1.10
CA TYR A 96 -5.68 2.24 0.91
C TYR A 96 -4.57 2.13 1.97
N CYS A 97 -4.94 1.84 3.22
CA CYS A 97 -3.99 1.61 4.30
C CYS A 97 -3.11 0.37 4.05
N ILE A 98 -3.72 -0.74 3.63
CA ILE A 98 -3.00 -1.98 3.25
C ILE A 98 -2.08 -1.73 2.06
N LEU A 99 -2.54 -1.01 1.05
CA LEU A 99 -1.73 -0.64 -0.11
C LEU A 99 -0.50 0.18 0.31
N GLY A 100 -0.70 1.15 1.22
CA GLY A 100 0.37 1.92 1.84
C GLY A 100 1.37 1.04 2.58
N VAL A 101 0.88 0.08 3.37
CA VAL A 101 1.73 -0.91 4.06
C VAL A 101 2.59 -1.65 3.03
N THR A 102 1.97 -2.35 2.07
CA THR A 102 2.71 -3.22 1.15
C THR A 102 3.71 -2.47 0.27
N ILE A 103 3.41 -1.23 -0.13
CA ILE A 103 4.35 -0.40 -0.90
C ILE A 103 5.60 -0.05 -0.07
N ASN A 104 5.42 0.26 1.22
CA ASN A 104 6.56 0.49 2.11
C ASN A 104 7.38 -0.79 2.31
N ILE A 105 6.72 -1.96 2.40
CA ILE A 105 7.40 -3.28 2.42
C ILE A 105 8.27 -3.48 1.18
N LEU A 106 7.76 -3.10 0.00
CA LEU A 106 8.46 -3.27 -1.28
C LEU A 106 9.68 -2.36 -1.44
N GLN A 107 9.62 -1.14 -0.91
CA GLN A 107 10.68 -0.14 -1.10
C GLN A 107 11.97 -0.46 -0.33
N THR A 108 11.85 -1.08 0.84
CA THR A 108 12.98 -1.45 1.71
C THR A 108 13.97 -2.42 1.03
N PRO A 109 13.55 -3.59 0.51
CA PRO A 109 14.43 -4.52 -0.16
C PRO A 109 14.85 -4.04 -1.56
N HIS A 110 14.01 -3.26 -2.27
CA HIS A 110 14.40 -2.65 -3.56
C HIS A 110 15.63 -1.75 -3.39
N ARG A 111 15.65 -0.89 -2.37
CA ARG A 111 16.82 -0.03 -2.08
C ARG A 111 18.06 -0.85 -1.73
N ALA A 112 17.88 -1.92 -0.95
CA ALA A 112 18.96 -2.79 -0.54
C ALA A 112 19.50 -3.71 -1.66
N LEU A 113 18.72 -3.94 -2.72
CA LEU A 113 19.14 -4.70 -3.90
C LEU A 113 19.95 -3.83 -4.87
N VAL A 114 19.55 -2.56 -5.04
CA VAL A 114 20.27 -1.59 -5.88
C VAL A 114 21.65 -1.26 -5.30
N SER A 115 21.81 -1.28 -3.98
CA SER A 115 23.12 -1.09 -3.35
C SER A 115 24.05 -2.32 -3.44
N ASP A 116 23.54 -3.47 -3.89
CA ASP A 116 24.25 -4.75 -3.96
C ASP A 116 24.67 -5.10 -5.41
N LEU A 117 24.28 -4.27 -6.39
CA LEU A 117 24.64 -4.32 -7.81
C LEU A 117 25.71 -3.26 -8.11
#